data_AF-A0A183E0G1-F1
#
_entry.id   AF-A0A183E0G1-F1
#
_cell.length_a   1.000
_cell.length_b   1.000
_cell.length_c   1.000
_cell.angle_alpha   90.00
_cell.angle_beta   90.00
_cell.angle_gamma   90.00
#
_symmetry.space_group_name_H-M   'P 1'
#
loop_
_entity.id
_entity.type
_entity.pdbx_description
1 polymer ?
#
loop_
_entity_poly.entity_id
_entity_poly.type
_entity_poly.pdbx_seq_one_letter_code
_entity_poly.pdbx_strand_id
1 'polypeptide(L)'
;MQKDVRYDRQIRLWGDEGQSRIENANICVLGSSALACEIMKNLVLAGIRSVQIVDAARIVAPDFGSNFFLDGEIGEPRAKAVVKLLKVYFNSVFTESSGRTPLSTSL
;
A
#
# COMPACT_ATOMS: atom_id res chain seq x y z
N MET A 1 -0.13 -28.55 0.93
CA MET A 1 0.15 -27.09 0.97
C MET A 1 -0.34 -26.60 2.31
N GLN A 2 0.57 -26.22 3.21
CA GLN A 2 0.20 -25.72 4.54
C GLN A 2 -0.52 -24.38 4.30
N LYS A 3 -1.85 -24.33 4.51
CA LYS A 3 -2.57 -23.06 4.41
C LYS A 3 -2.00 -22.12 5.46
N ASP A 4 -1.50 -20.97 5.03
CA ASP A 4 -0.89 -19.98 5.90
C ASP A 4 -1.83 -19.66 7.07
N VAL A 5 -1.42 -20.02 8.29
CA VAL A 5 -2.15 -19.70 9.55
C VAL A 5 -2.47 -18.21 9.64
N ARG A 6 -1.65 -17.38 8.97
CA ARG A 6 -1.83 -15.94 8.83
C ARG A 6 -3.22 -15.54 8.32
N TYR A 7 -3.78 -16.27 7.35
CA TYR A 7 -5.03 -15.91 6.67
C TYR A 7 -6.23 -16.78 7.08
N ASP A 8 -6.09 -17.68 8.05
CA ASP A 8 -7.17 -18.60 8.45
C ASP A 8 -8.49 -17.88 8.77
N ARG A 9 -8.44 -16.78 9.53
CA ARG A 9 -9.63 -15.99 9.86
C ARG A 9 -10.26 -15.30 8.65
N GLN A 10 -9.43 -14.87 7.70
CA GLN A 10 -9.88 -14.22 6.46
C GLN A 10 -10.55 -15.24 5.54
N ILE A 11 -9.93 -16.42 5.37
CA ILE A 11 -10.46 -17.53 4.57
C ILE A 11 -11.83 -17.99 5.08
N ARG A 12 -12.10 -17.94 6.38
CA ARG A 12 -13.45 -18.27 6.92
C ARG A 12 -14.56 -17.32 6.48
N LEU A 13 -14.22 -16.09 6.07
CA LEU A 13 -15.19 -15.07 5.65
C LEU A 13 -15.48 -15.13 4.15
N TRP A 14 -14.44 -15.27 3.32
CA TRP A 14 -14.56 -15.19 1.86
C TRP A 14 -14.05 -16.43 1.10
N GLY A 15 -13.71 -17.50 1.82
CA GLY A 15 -13.22 -18.75 1.24
C GLY A 15 -11.82 -18.64 0.64
N ASP A 16 -11.31 -19.77 0.17
CA ASP A 16 -10.00 -19.85 -0.48
C ASP A 16 -9.98 -19.08 -1.80
N GLU A 17 -11.07 -19.10 -2.56
CA GLU A 17 -11.17 -18.37 -3.83
C GLU A 17 -11.09 -16.86 -3.61
N GLY A 18 -11.79 -16.33 -2.59
CA GLY A 18 -11.73 -14.92 -2.23
C GLY A 18 -10.33 -14.50 -1.83
N GLN A 19 -9.66 -15.31 -0.99
CA GLN A 19 -8.28 -15.05 -0.59
C GLN A 19 -7.32 -15.08 -1.79
N SER A 20 -7.47 -16.07 -2.68
CA SER A 20 -6.65 -16.17 -3.90
C SER A 20 -6.83 -14.95 -4.81
N ARG A 21 -8.05 -14.41 -4.93
CA ARG A 21 -8.29 -13.17 -5.69
C ARG A 21 -7.59 -11.96 -5.06
N ILE A 22 -7.60 -11.85 -3.73
CA ILE A 22 -6.90 -10.78 -2.98
C ILE A 22 -5.39 -10.88 -3.22
N GLU A 23 -4.82 -12.09 -3.09
CA GLU A 23 -3.39 -12.34 -3.28
C GLU A 23 -2.88 -12.06 -4.70
N ASN A 24 -3.79 -12.06 -5.69
CA ASN A 24 -3.47 -11.71 -7.08
C ASN A 24 -3.81 -10.26 -7.46
N ALA A 25 -4.39 -9.48 -6.55
CA ALA A 25 -4.83 -8.12 -6.84
C ALA A 25 -3.66 -7.12 -6.86
N ASN A 26 -3.63 -6.28 -7.89
CA ASN A 26 -2.75 -5.11 -8.00
C ASN A 26 -3.58 -3.85 -7.76
N ILE A 27 -3.21 -3.06 -6.76
CA ILE A 27 -4.00 -1.90 -6.32
C ILE A 27 -3.26 -0.61 -6.66
N CYS A 28 -3.97 0.36 -7.24
CA CYS A 28 -3.50 1.72 -7.42
C CYS A 28 -4.19 2.65 -6.42
N VAL A 29 -3.42 3.35 -5.60
CA VAL A 29 -3.89 4.30 -4.59
C VAL A 29 -3.50 5.71 -5.03
N LEU A 30 -4.50 6.58 -5.13
CA LEU A 30 -4.31 7.99 -5.48
C LEU A 30 -4.14 8.80 -4.20
N GLY A 31 -2.95 9.35 -4.00
CA GLY A 31 -2.56 10.08 -2.80
C GLY A 31 -1.88 9.20 -1.76
N SER A 32 -1.15 9.86 -0.86
CA SER A 32 -0.42 9.27 0.27
C SER A 32 -0.70 10.01 1.58
N SER A 33 -1.95 10.47 1.75
CA SER A 33 -2.44 11.03 3.01
C SER A 33 -2.48 9.98 4.12
N ALA A 34 -2.66 10.42 5.37
CA ALA A 34 -2.85 9.52 6.51
C ALA A 34 -3.97 8.48 6.26
N LEU A 35 -5.10 8.91 5.73
CA LEU A 35 -6.21 8.02 5.38
C LEU A 35 -5.81 7.00 4.32
N ALA A 36 -5.13 7.43 3.27
CA ALA A 36 -4.65 6.53 2.21
C ALA A 36 -3.71 5.47 2.81
N CYS A 37 -2.85 5.85 3.76
CA CYS A 37 -1.95 4.93 4.43
C CYS A 37 -2.67 3.91 5.32
N GLU A 38 -3.72 4.31 6.04
CA GLU A 38 -4.53 3.37 6.83
C GLU A 38 -5.29 2.36 5.95
N ILE A 39 -5.79 2.80 4.79
CA ILE A 39 -6.40 1.90 3.80
C ILE A 39 -5.34 0.92 3.27
N MET A 40 -4.17 1.41 2.84
CA MET A 40 -3.08 0.58 2.34
C MET A 40 -2.63 -0.45 3.37
N LYS A 41 -2.48 -0.07 4.64
CA LYS A 41 -2.15 -0.99 5.74
C LYS A 41 -3.12 -2.16 5.78
N ASN A 42 -4.42 -1.89 5.74
CA ASN A 42 -5.44 -2.94 5.81
C ASN A 42 -5.42 -3.84 4.56
N LEU A 43 -5.19 -3.29 3.37
CA LEU A 43 -5.07 -4.08 2.14
C LEU A 43 -3.84 -5.00 2.17
N VAL A 44 -2.70 -4.48 2.60
CA VAL A 44 -1.45 -5.23 2.69
C VAL A 44 -1.53 -6.32 3.76
N LEU A 45 -2.20 -6.06 4.89
CA LEU A 45 -2.51 -7.06 5.90
C LEU A 45 -3.50 -8.14 5.40
N ALA A 46 -4.37 -7.81 4.44
CA ALA A 46 -5.21 -8.78 3.75
C ALA A 46 -4.44 -9.66 2.74
N GLY A 47 -3.21 -9.27 2.38
CA GLY A 47 -2.32 -10.09 1.55
C GLY A 47 -2.31 -9.76 0.07
N ILE A 48 -2.60 -8.52 -0.34
CA ILE A 48 -2.52 -8.12 -1.76
C ILE A 48 -1.13 -8.27 -2.37
N ARG A 49 -1.08 -8.49 -3.69
CA ARG A 49 0.16 -8.66 -4.47
C ARG A 49 1.02 -7.40 -4.47
N SER A 50 0.44 -6.30 -4.92
CA SER A 50 1.17 -5.05 -5.11
C SER A 50 0.30 -3.82 -4.89
N VAL A 51 0.97 -2.75 -4.47
CA VAL A 51 0.41 -1.40 -4.34
C VAL A 51 1.25 -0.44 -5.16
N GLN A 52 0.56 0.34 -5.97
CA GLN A 52 1.10 1.51 -6.61
C GLN A 52 0.50 2.77 -5.98
N ILE A 53 1.36 3.69 -5.55
CA ILE A 53 0.96 4.98 -5.01
C ILE A 53 1.18 6.06 -6.08
N VAL A 54 0.16 6.85 -6.38
CA VAL A 54 0.27 7.99 -7.29
C VAL A 54 -0.01 9.26 -6.48
N ASP A 55 1.01 10.03 -6.16
CA ASP A 55 0.86 11.29 -5.41
C ASP A 55 1.89 12.32 -5.87
N ALA A 56 1.40 13.45 -6.34
CA ALA A 56 2.21 14.60 -6.73
C ALA A 56 2.56 15.52 -5.54
N ALA A 57 1.93 15.32 -4.39
CA ALA A 57 2.12 16.16 -3.23
C ALA A 57 3.51 16.03 -2.61
N ARG A 58 3.97 17.13 -2.02
CA ARG A 58 5.16 17.18 -1.18
C ARG A 58 4.75 17.25 0.28
N ILE A 59 5.64 16.79 1.15
CA ILE A 59 5.43 16.81 2.59
C ILE A 59 5.30 18.26 3.06
N VAL A 60 4.25 18.54 3.82
CA VAL A 60 4.01 19.81 4.51
C VAL A 60 3.91 19.57 6.01
N ALA A 61 4.12 20.63 6.82
CA ALA A 61 4.11 20.51 8.28
C ALA A 61 2.85 19.81 8.87
N PRO A 62 1.62 20.01 8.34
CA PRO A 62 0.43 19.29 8.80
C PRO A 62 0.40 17.78 8.52
N ASP A 63 1.25 17.27 7.62
CA ASP A 63 1.32 15.83 7.36
C ASP A 63 1.97 15.07 8.53
N PHE A 64 2.77 15.75 9.35
CA PHE A 64 3.39 15.15 10.55
C PHE A 64 2.37 14.98 11.68
N GLY A 65 2.52 13.90 12.43
CA GLY A 65 1.63 13.56 13.56
C GLY A 65 0.26 13.00 13.13
N SER A 66 -0.13 13.14 11.86
CA SER A 66 -1.35 12.55 11.32
C SER A 66 -1.09 11.24 10.56
N ASN A 67 0.10 11.06 9.98
CA ASN A 67 0.45 9.89 9.17
C ASN A 67 1.58 9.07 9.82
N PHE A 68 1.26 7.87 10.32
CA PHE A 68 2.23 6.95 10.92
C PHE A 68 3.31 6.48 9.93
N PHE A 69 2.95 6.34 8.64
CA PHE A 69 3.85 5.81 7.63
C PHE A 69 4.73 6.88 6.98
N LEU A 70 4.64 8.13 7.44
CA LEU A 70 5.44 9.22 6.90
C LEU A 70 6.79 9.33 7.61
N ASP A 71 7.86 8.94 6.92
CA ASP A 71 9.25 9.13 7.35
C ASP A 71 10.04 9.89 6.28
N GLY A 72 10.13 11.21 6.43
CA GLY A 72 10.79 12.11 5.48
C GLY A 72 10.79 13.57 5.93
N GLU A 73 11.35 14.45 5.10
CA GLU A 73 11.51 15.87 5.41
C GLU A 73 10.50 16.76 4.65
N ILE A 74 10.17 17.93 5.21
CA ILE A 74 9.30 18.92 4.54
C ILE A 74 9.85 19.23 3.14
N GLY A 75 8.97 19.20 2.14
CA GLY A 75 9.31 19.46 0.74
C GLY A 75 9.70 18.21 -0.05
N GLU A 76 9.94 17.06 0.56
CA GLU A 76 10.15 15.80 -0.17
C GLU A 76 8.86 15.27 -0.80
N PRO A 77 8.92 14.46 -1.88
CA PRO A 77 7.74 13.79 -2.41
C PRO A 77 7.10 12.87 -1.36
N ARG A 78 5.83 13.10 -1.04
CA ARG A 78 5.14 12.39 0.06
C ARG A 78 5.01 10.89 -0.21
N ALA A 79 4.71 10.49 -1.44
CA ALA A 79 4.64 9.08 -1.82
C ALA A 79 5.95 8.34 -1.55
N LYS A 80 7.09 8.96 -1.86
CA LYS A 80 8.42 8.35 -1.70
C LYS A 80 8.74 8.10 -0.23
N ALA A 81 8.47 9.07 0.64
CA ALA A 81 8.65 8.94 2.08
C ALA A 81 7.75 7.84 2.68
N VAL A 82 6.49 7.78 2.24
CA VAL A 82 5.55 6.73 2.68
C VAL A 82 5.98 5.33 2.23
N VAL A 83 6.36 5.17 0.96
CA VAL A 83 6.80 3.87 0.42
C VAL A 83 8.05 3.36 1.14
N LYS A 84 8.98 4.25 1.52
CA LYS A 84 10.20 3.89 2.26
C LYS A 84 9.84 3.11 3.53
N LEU A 85 8.90 3.62 4.32
CA LEU A 85 8.53 2.98 5.58
C LEU A 85 7.63 1.75 5.38
N LEU A 86 6.70 1.77 4.41
CA LEU A 86 5.86 0.60 4.09
C LEU A 86 6.68 -0.62 3.70
N LYS A 87 7.76 -0.45 2.92
CA LYS A 87 8.68 -1.53 2.52
C LYS A 87 9.43 -2.17 3.69
N VAL A 88 9.55 -1.48 4.82
CA VAL A 88 10.18 -2.04 6.04
C VAL A 88 9.21 -2.99 6.75
N TYR A 89 7.92 -2.65 6.79
CA TYR A 89 6.91 -3.41 7.54
C TYR A 89 6.26 -4.55 6.74
N PHE A 90 6.29 -4.48 5.41
CA PHE A 90 5.49 -5.36 4.58
C PHE A 90 6.25 -5.92 3.37
N ASN A 91 5.96 -7.17 3.05
CA ASN A 91 6.57 -7.89 1.92
C ASN A 91 5.88 -7.63 0.56
N SER A 92 4.75 -6.91 0.53
CA SER A 92 4.07 -6.58 -0.72
C SER A 92 4.93 -5.67 -1.60
N VAL A 93 4.73 -5.73 -2.92
CA VAL A 93 5.48 -4.89 -3.85
C VAL A 93 4.91 -3.47 -3.84
N PHE A 94 5.73 -2.49 -3.48
CA PHE A 94 5.34 -1.07 -3.48
C PHE A 94 6.08 -0.27 -4.56
N THR A 95 5.32 0.49 -5.34
CA THR A 95 5.83 1.47 -6.31
C THR A 95 5.20 2.84 -6.08
N GLU A 96 5.89 3.90 -6.46
CA GLU A 96 5.37 5.27 -6.41
C GLU A 96 5.50 5.99 -7.77
N SER A 97 4.67 7.00 -7.99
CA SER A 97 4.86 7.97 -9.07
C SER A 97 4.24 9.33 -8.74
N SER A 98 4.82 10.41 -9.27
CA SER A 98 4.36 11.79 -9.01
C SER A 98 3.33 12.35 -10.01
N GLY A 99 2.79 11.57 -10.95
CA GLY A 99 1.85 12.13 -11.92
C GLY A 99 1.49 11.29 -13.16
N ARG A 100 1.87 10.01 -13.20
CA ARG A 100 1.40 9.09 -14.25
C ARG A 100 0.80 7.88 -13.55
N THR A 101 -0.41 7.48 -13.88
CA THR A 101 -0.93 6.15 -13.59
C THR A 101 -0.29 5.18 -14.59
N PRO A 102 0.70 4.36 -14.23
CA PRO A 102 1.17 3.30 -15.12
C PRO A 102 0.30 2.07 -14.83
N LEU A 103 -0.98 2.16 -15.18
CA LEU A 103 -1.74 0.94 -15.46
C LEU A 103 -1.37 0.34 -16.82
N SER A 104 -0.29 0.84 -17.44
CA SER A 104 0.38 0.23 -18.58
C SER A 104 1.86 0.05 -18.23
N THR A 105 2.18 -1.05 -17.56
CA THR A 105 3.48 -1.70 -17.76
C THR A 105 3.17 -3.18 -17.91
N SER A 106 3.29 -3.62 -19.16
CA SER A 106 3.10 -4.91 -19.81
C SER A 106 2.84 -6.13 -18.92
N LEU A 107 1.74 -6.83 -19.24
CA LEU A 107 1.60 -8.29 -19.09
C LEU A 107 2.74 -9.01 -19.82
#